data_AF-A0A9W6D348-F1
#
_entry.id   AF-A0A9W6D348-F1
#
_cell.length_a   1.000
_cell.length_b   1.000
_cell.length_c   1.000
_cell.angle_alpha   90.00
_cell.angle_beta   90.00
_cell.angle_gamma   90.00
#
_symmetry.space_group_name_H-M   'P 1'
#
loop_
_entity.id
_entity.type
_entity.pdbx_description
1 polymer ?
#
loop_
_entity_poly.entity_id
_entity_poly.type
_entity_poly.pdbx_seq_one_letter_code
_entity_poly.pdbx_strand_id
1 'polypeptide(L)'
;MDLGARVIAVKEPKELLKGVHSTGEMGNGIREQALILNTPKGLVVITGCAHPGVVHMVTQAKNYLKKEVYLTMGGFHMMGMSPSQITKHLQALRELGVKNVAPSHCTGDEAIARFREVWGHNFITGGCGAVIEVSP
;
A
#
# COMPACT_ATOMS: atom_id res chain seq x y z
N MET A 1 8.28 16.28 -31.19
CA MET A 1 9.22 16.63 -30.11
C MET A 1 9.62 15.35 -29.43
N ASP A 2 10.88 14.96 -29.57
CA ASP A 2 11.44 13.76 -28.95
C ASP A 2 12.03 14.19 -27.60
N LEU A 3 11.34 13.92 -26.50
CA LEU A 3 11.68 14.46 -25.17
C LEU A 3 12.88 13.76 -24.50
N GLY A 4 13.63 12.95 -25.25
CA GLY A 4 14.77 12.16 -24.74
C GLY A 4 14.38 11.03 -23.77
N ALA A 5 13.09 10.84 -23.49
CA ALA A 5 12.55 9.81 -22.60
C ALA A 5 11.54 8.92 -23.35
N ARG A 6 11.67 7.61 -23.16
CA ARG A 6 10.71 6.63 -23.67
C ARG A 6 9.63 6.37 -22.62
N VAL A 7 8.40 6.78 -22.92
CA VAL A 7 7.23 6.46 -22.08
C VAL A 7 6.91 4.97 -22.22
N ILE A 8 6.79 4.29 -21.08
CA ILE A 8 6.33 2.90 -21.01
C ILE A 8 5.05 2.90 -20.20
N ALA A 9 3.92 2.62 -20.86
CA ALA A 9 2.65 2.44 -20.17
C ALA A 9 2.65 1.13 -19.38
N VAL A 10 2.33 1.19 -18.10
CA VAL A 10 2.26 0.04 -17.19
C VAL A 10 0.79 -0.22 -16.89
N LYS A 11 0.15 -1.12 -17.65
CA LYS A 11 -1.26 -1.49 -17.44
C LYS A 11 -1.40 -2.69 -16.51
N GLU A 12 -0.58 -3.70 -16.72
CA GLU A 12 -0.54 -4.93 -15.91
C GLU A 12 0.61 -4.90 -14.89
N PRO A 13 0.59 -5.77 -13.86
CA PRO A 13 1.71 -5.93 -12.93
C PRO A 13 3.05 -6.12 -13.66
N LYS A 14 4.07 -5.35 -13.26
CA LYS A 14 5.34 -5.32 -13.98
C LYS A 14 6.51 -4.93 -13.09
N GLU A 15 7.65 -5.57 -13.30
CA GLU A 15 8.94 -5.12 -12.75
C GLU A 15 9.44 -3.89 -13.53
N LEU A 16 9.69 -2.80 -12.81
CA LEU A 16 10.17 -1.53 -13.37
C LEU A 16 11.69 -1.45 -13.30
N LEU A 17 12.25 -1.84 -12.16
CA LEU A 17 13.68 -1.97 -11.87
C LEU A 17 13.85 -3.23 -11.01
N LYS A 18 15.08 -3.73 -10.88
CA LYS A 18 15.36 -4.92 -10.08
C LYS A 18 14.77 -4.79 -8.66
N GLY A 19 13.79 -5.63 -8.34
CA GLY A 19 13.11 -5.65 -7.04
C GLY A 19 12.11 -4.52 -6.81
N VAL A 20 11.83 -3.69 -7.82
CA VAL A 20 10.84 -2.60 -7.79
C VAL A 20 9.79 -2.87 -8.85
N HIS A 21 8.55 -3.07 -8.40
CA HIS A 21 7.44 -3.43 -9.26
C HIS A 21 6.28 -2.44 -9.12
N SER A 22 5.39 -2.44 -10.12
CA SER A 22 4.07 -1.83 -10.02
C SER A 22 3.00 -2.93 -9.98
N THR A 23 1.89 -2.65 -9.29
CA THR A 23 0.65 -3.47 -9.37
C THR A 23 0.02 -3.47 -10.76
N GLY A 24 0.47 -2.61 -11.67
CA GLY A 24 -0.32 -2.22 -12.82
C GLY A 24 -1.42 -1.23 -12.42
N GLU A 25 -2.17 -0.79 -13.42
CA GLU A 25 -3.33 0.06 -13.26
C GLU A 25 -4.47 -0.72 -12.62
N MET A 26 -5.04 -0.17 -11.55
CA MET A 26 -6.13 -0.78 -10.79
C MET A 26 -7.29 0.21 -10.66
N GLY A 27 -8.51 -0.32 -10.58
CA GLY A 27 -9.73 0.45 -10.35
C GLY A 27 -10.49 0.82 -11.63
N ASN A 28 -11.81 0.97 -11.51
CA ASN A 28 -12.70 1.32 -12.62
C ASN A 28 -13.00 2.83 -12.69
N GLY A 29 -12.95 3.53 -11.55
CA GLY A 29 -13.15 4.98 -11.45
C GLY A 29 -11.81 5.71 -11.48
N ILE A 30 -11.33 6.13 -10.30
CA ILE A 30 -9.98 6.68 -10.16
C ILE A 30 -8.99 5.52 -10.26
N ARG A 31 -8.26 5.51 -11.37
CA ARG A 31 -7.23 4.51 -11.67
C ARG A 31 -5.94 4.85 -10.94
N GLU A 32 -5.40 3.88 -10.21
CA GLU A 32 -4.16 4.03 -9.45
C GLU A 32 -3.25 2.82 -9.62
N GLN A 33 -1.99 3.00 -9.25
CA GLN A 33 -1.00 1.93 -9.12
C GLN A 33 -0.39 2.02 -7.72
N ALA A 34 0.04 0.89 -7.17
CA ALA A 34 0.92 0.85 -6.01
C ALA A 34 2.32 0.44 -6.44
N LEU A 35 3.32 1.04 -5.79
CA LEU A 35 4.70 0.59 -5.90
C LEU A 35 4.89 -0.60 -4.95
N ILE A 36 5.59 -1.63 -5.42
CA ILE A 36 5.92 -2.81 -4.62
C ILE A 36 7.44 -2.95 -4.57
N LEU A 37 8.01 -2.94 -3.37
CA LEU A 37 9.42 -3.27 -3.17
C LEU A 37 9.53 -4.72 -2.69
N ASN A 38 10.26 -5.53 -3.44
CA ASN A 38 10.53 -6.92 -3.12
C ASN A 38 11.80 -7.01 -2.26
N THR A 39 11.62 -7.06 -0.94
CA THR A 39 12.72 -7.05 0.04
C THR A 39 12.95 -8.43 0.67
N PRO A 40 14.09 -8.67 1.33
CA PRO A 40 14.32 -9.90 2.10
C PRO A 40 13.26 -10.18 3.18
N LYS A 41 12.67 -9.13 3.79
CA LYS A 41 11.65 -9.26 4.85
C LYS A 41 10.24 -9.56 4.32
N GLY A 42 10.02 -9.40 3.02
CA GLY A 42 8.72 -9.49 2.36
C GLY A 42 8.44 -8.25 1.50
N LEU A 43 7.20 -8.15 1.03
CA LEU A 43 6.78 -7.05 0.17
C LEU A 43 6.54 -5.77 0.96
N VAL A 44 7.02 -4.64 0.46
CA VAL A 44 6.58 -3.31 0.89
C VAL A 44 5.65 -2.77 -0.18
N VAL A 45 4.39 -2.49 0.18
CA VAL A 45 3.37 -1.95 -0.72
C VAL A 45 3.14 -0.49 -0.38
N ILE A 46 3.40 0.40 -1.34
CA ILE A 46 3.31 1.84 -1.18
C ILE A 46 2.18 2.37 -2.07
N THR A 47 1.16 2.95 -1.44
CA THR A 47 0.00 3.52 -2.12
C THR A 47 0.05 5.05 -2.15
N GLY A 48 -0.55 5.65 -3.16
CA GLY A 48 -0.89 7.07 -3.16
C GLY A 48 -2.06 7.33 -2.23
N CYS A 49 -3.30 7.16 -2.72
CA CYS A 49 -4.50 7.25 -1.90
C CYS A 49 -5.32 5.96 -1.85
N ALA A 50 -5.11 5.03 -2.78
CA ALA A 50 -5.74 3.71 -2.80
C ALA A 50 -7.28 3.74 -2.98
N HIS A 51 -7.78 4.57 -3.90
CA HIS A 51 -9.18 4.55 -4.36
C HIS A 51 -9.63 3.16 -4.87
N PRO A 52 -8.78 2.32 -5.49
CA PRO A 52 -9.14 0.93 -5.80
C PRO A 52 -9.36 0.03 -4.57
N GLY A 53 -9.04 0.53 -3.37
CA GLY A 53 -9.10 -0.15 -2.09
C GLY A 53 -7.76 -0.74 -1.68
N VAL A 54 -7.23 -0.35 -0.51
CA VAL A 54 -5.92 -0.83 -0.03
C VAL A 54 -5.87 -2.36 0.10
N VAL A 55 -6.94 -3.00 0.54
CA VAL A 55 -7.04 -4.47 0.65
C VAL A 55 -6.86 -5.14 -0.73
N HIS A 56 -7.49 -4.57 -1.75
CA HIS A 56 -7.38 -5.08 -3.12
C HIS A 56 -5.96 -4.90 -3.68
N MET A 57 -5.35 -3.72 -3.46
CA MET A 57 -3.97 -3.45 -3.90
C MET A 57 -2.94 -4.38 -3.23
N VAL A 58 -3.08 -4.61 -1.91
CA VAL A 58 -2.25 -5.56 -1.15
C VAL A 58 -2.45 -7.00 -1.66
N THR A 59 -3.69 -7.39 -1.93
CA THR A 59 -4.02 -8.71 -2.48
C THR A 59 -3.37 -8.92 -3.85
N GLN A 60 -3.42 -7.91 -4.73
CA GLN A 60 -2.77 -7.94 -6.04
C GLN A 60 -1.25 -8.10 -5.91
N ALA A 61 -0.61 -7.33 -5.02
CA ALA A 61 0.84 -7.43 -4.78
C ALA A 61 1.24 -8.83 -4.30
N LYS A 62 0.52 -9.37 -3.31
CA LYS A 62 0.74 -10.72 -2.77
C LYS A 62 0.55 -11.79 -3.84
N ASN A 63 -0.50 -11.68 -4.67
CA ASN A 63 -0.79 -12.63 -5.73
C ASN A 63 0.20 -12.57 -6.88
N TYR A 64 0.70 -11.38 -7.21
CA TYR A 64 1.66 -11.18 -8.30
C TYR A 64 3.03 -11.75 -7.96
N LEU A 65 3.58 -11.43 -6.78
CA LEU A 65 4.93 -11.84 -6.38
C LEU A 65 4.97 -13.13 -5.55
N LYS A 66 3.80 -13.68 -5.16
CA LYS A 66 3.66 -14.88 -4.33
C LYS A 66 4.48 -14.80 -3.03
N LYS A 67 4.45 -13.64 -2.37
CA LYS A 67 5.20 -13.36 -1.13
C LYS A 67 4.32 -12.65 -0.10
N GLU A 68 4.67 -12.84 1.17
CA GLU A 68 4.03 -12.16 2.30
C GLU A 68 4.34 -10.66 2.31
N VAL A 69 3.38 -9.86 2.81
CA VAL A 69 3.49 -8.40 2.87
C VAL A 69 4.05 -7.99 4.22
N TYR A 70 5.25 -7.41 4.17
CA TYR A 70 5.95 -6.90 5.36
C TYR A 70 5.42 -5.55 5.82
N LEU A 71 5.17 -4.62 4.88
CA LEU A 71 4.70 -3.27 5.20
C LEU A 71 3.72 -2.79 4.13
N THR A 72 2.59 -2.23 4.54
CA THR A 72 1.72 -1.42 3.68
C THR A 72 1.72 0.02 4.17
N MET A 73 2.04 0.98 3.30
CA MET A 73 2.14 2.40 3.66
C MET A 73 1.56 3.33 2.60
N GLY A 74 1.20 4.54 3.01
CA GLY A 74 0.60 5.56 2.14
C GLY A 74 -0.80 5.97 2.59
N GLY A 75 -1.57 6.58 1.68
CA GLY A 75 -2.98 6.88 1.90
C GLY A 75 -3.87 5.69 1.56
N PHE A 76 -4.89 5.45 2.40
CA PHE A 76 -5.83 4.32 2.27
C PHE A 76 -7.28 4.75 1.99
N HIS A 77 -7.52 6.04 1.73
CA HIS A 77 -8.83 6.62 1.38
C HIS A 77 -9.98 6.22 2.33
N MET A 78 -9.76 6.34 3.64
CA MET A 78 -10.75 5.96 4.65
C MET A 78 -11.43 7.15 5.33
N MET A 79 -11.06 8.39 4.97
CA MET A 79 -11.70 9.58 5.50
C MET A 79 -13.19 9.59 5.17
N GLY A 80 -14.04 9.74 6.20
CA GLY A 80 -15.50 9.71 6.06
C GLY A 80 -16.13 8.31 6.02
N MET A 81 -15.34 7.23 6.13
CA MET A 81 -15.90 5.89 6.34
C MET A 81 -16.46 5.74 7.75
N SER A 82 -17.55 4.98 7.88
CA SER A 82 -18.09 4.61 9.19
C SER A 82 -17.10 3.72 9.97
N PRO A 83 -17.18 3.70 11.31
CA PRO A 83 -16.34 2.83 12.14
C PRO A 83 -16.42 1.35 11.72
N SER A 84 -17.62 0.87 11.34
CA SER A 84 -17.82 -0.50 10.87
C SER A 84 -17.06 -0.82 9.57
N GLN A 85 -16.99 0.16 8.65
CA GLN A 85 -16.25 0.01 7.40
C GLN A 85 -14.75 -0.01 7.68
N ILE A 86 -14.24 0.88 8.53
CA ILE A 86 -12.83 0.90 8.94
C ILE A 86 -12.44 -0.46 9.54
N THR A 87 -13.23 -0.97 10.49
CA THR A 87 -12.98 -2.28 11.13
C THR A 87 -12.90 -3.43 10.12
N LYS A 88 -13.77 -3.45 9.10
CA LYS A 88 -13.70 -4.47 8.03
C LYS A 88 -12.38 -4.42 7.26
N HIS A 89 -11.89 -3.23 6.94
CA HIS A 89 -10.60 -3.10 6.23
C HIS A 89 -9.42 -3.50 7.11
N LEU A 90 -9.42 -3.12 8.39
CA LEU A 90 -8.41 -3.54 9.36
C LEU A 90 -8.34 -5.07 9.46
N GLN A 91 -9.50 -5.72 9.61
CA GLN A 91 -9.59 -7.18 9.67
C GLN A 91 -9.08 -7.83 8.37
N ALA A 92 -9.51 -7.35 7.21
CA ALA A 92 -9.08 -7.90 5.94
C ALA A 92 -7.55 -7.77 5.73
N LEU A 93 -6.94 -6.66 6.13
CA LEU A 93 -5.48 -6.49 6.07
C LEU A 93 -4.75 -7.43 7.05
N ARG A 94 -5.32 -7.73 8.23
CA ARG A 94 -4.79 -8.73 9.16
C ARG A 94 -4.88 -10.14 8.57
N GLU A 95 -6.01 -10.50 7.99
CA GLU A 95 -6.24 -11.80 7.35
C GLU A 95 -5.31 -12.02 6.15
N LEU A 96 -4.99 -10.96 5.41
CA LEU A 96 -3.98 -10.99 4.35
C LEU A 96 -2.55 -11.18 4.87
N GLY A 97 -2.32 -11.08 6.18
CA GLY A 97 -1.02 -11.27 6.82
C GLY A 97 -0.10 -10.05 6.76
N VAL A 98 -0.65 -8.85 6.59
CA VAL A 98 0.15 -7.61 6.56
C VAL A 98 0.82 -7.40 7.92
N LYS A 99 2.15 -7.50 7.95
CA LYS A 99 2.89 -7.43 9.22
C LYS A 99 2.88 -6.02 9.81
N ASN A 100 3.27 -5.01 9.05
CA ASN A 100 3.36 -3.61 9.49
C ASN A 100 2.49 -2.68 8.64
N VAL A 101 2.06 -1.57 9.25
CA VAL A 101 1.27 -0.54 8.56
C VAL A 101 1.80 0.86 8.88
N ALA A 102 1.80 1.73 7.88
CA ALA A 102 2.05 3.16 8.03
C ALA A 102 1.02 4.00 7.24
N PRO A 103 -0.26 4.02 7.67
CA PRO A 103 -1.29 4.86 7.06
C PRO A 103 -0.99 6.35 7.23
N SER A 104 -1.35 7.15 6.24
CA SER A 104 -1.16 8.61 6.25
C SER A 104 -2.18 9.35 5.37
N HIS A 105 -2.10 10.68 5.31
CA HIS A 105 -2.82 11.53 4.34
C HIS A 105 -4.35 11.29 4.35
N CYS A 106 -4.91 10.79 3.24
CA CYS A 106 -6.34 10.60 3.02
C CYS A 106 -6.96 9.45 3.83
N THR A 107 -6.16 8.73 4.63
CA THR A 107 -6.70 7.75 5.59
C THR A 107 -7.53 8.43 6.68
N GLY A 108 -7.12 9.63 7.12
CA GLY A 108 -7.80 10.39 8.16
C GLY A 108 -7.48 9.93 9.59
N ASP A 109 -7.52 10.87 10.54
CA ASP A 109 -7.01 10.69 11.90
C ASP A 109 -7.73 9.58 12.68
N GLU A 110 -9.05 9.46 12.52
CA GLU A 110 -9.82 8.40 13.18
C GLU A 110 -9.35 7.01 12.74
N ALA A 111 -9.24 6.77 11.43
CA ALA A 111 -8.77 5.49 10.92
C ALA A 111 -7.31 5.23 11.31
N ILE A 112 -6.44 6.25 11.27
CA ILE A 112 -5.04 6.13 11.72
C ILE A 112 -4.97 5.72 13.20
N ALA A 113 -5.79 6.30 14.07
CA ALA A 113 -5.87 5.92 15.48
C ALA A 113 -6.26 4.45 15.65
N ARG A 114 -7.25 3.97 14.89
CA ARG A 114 -7.65 2.55 14.90
C ARG A 114 -6.55 1.62 14.39
N PHE A 115 -5.85 2.00 13.33
CA PHE A 115 -4.68 1.24 12.86
C PHE A 115 -3.62 1.14 13.96
N ARG A 116 -3.36 2.23 14.68
CA ARG A 116 -2.41 2.26 15.80
C ARG A 116 -2.83 1.34 16.94
N GLU A 117 -4.10 1.35 17.32
CA GLU A 117 -4.66 0.44 18.33
C GLU A 117 -4.51 -1.03 17.92
N VAL A 118 -4.87 -1.37 16.68
CA VAL A 118 -4.91 -2.77 16.22
C VAL A 118 -3.54 -3.34 15.91
N TRP A 119 -2.62 -2.56 15.33
CA TRP A 119 -1.27 -3.04 15.00
C TRP A 119 -0.27 -2.93 16.15
N GLY A 120 -0.51 -2.05 17.13
CA GLY A 120 0.35 -1.88 18.30
C GLY A 120 1.80 -1.63 17.91
N HIS A 121 2.70 -2.52 18.32
CA HIS A 121 4.14 -2.44 17.99
C HIS A 121 4.46 -2.54 16.49
N ASN A 122 3.53 -3.04 15.67
CA ASN A 122 3.69 -3.11 14.22
C ASN A 122 3.09 -1.90 13.48
N PHE A 123 2.61 -0.89 14.22
CA PHE A 123 2.24 0.40 13.64
C PHE A 123 3.49 1.27 13.52
N ILE A 124 3.73 1.79 12.33
CA ILE A 124 4.85 2.70 12.05
C ILE A 124 4.28 4.08 11.77
N THR A 125 4.79 5.09 12.48
CA THR A 125 4.44 6.49 12.20
C THR A 125 5.06 6.92 10.88
N GLY A 126 4.20 7.15 9.87
CA GLY A 126 4.59 7.76 8.60
C GLY A 126 4.38 9.28 8.59
N GLY A 127 4.51 9.89 7.41
CA GLY A 127 4.26 11.32 7.19
C GLY A 127 5.49 12.07 6.67
N CYS A 128 5.35 13.39 6.55
CA CYS A 128 6.43 14.26 6.07
C CYS A 128 7.67 14.15 6.98
N GLY A 129 8.84 13.94 6.38
CA GLY A 129 10.11 13.80 7.10
C GLY A 129 10.33 12.44 7.78
N ALA A 130 9.36 11.52 7.73
CA ALA A 130 9.54 10.19 8.28
C ALA A 130 10.56 9.38 7.45
N VAL A 131 11.49 8.74 8.14
CA VAL A 131 12.42 7.75 7.55
C VAL A 131 12.01 6.38 8.07
N ILE A 132 11.65 5.47 7.16
CA ILE A 132 11.28 4.10 7.48
C ILE A 132 12.36 3.18 6.93
N GLU A 133 13.16 2.62 7.83
CA GLU A 133 14.21 1.68 7.48
C GLU A 133 13.65 0.27 7.34
N VAL A 134 13.86 -0.32 6.17
CA VAL A 134 13.57 -1.73 5.90
C VAL A 134 14.91 -2.45 5.72
N SER A 135 15.63 -2.60 6.83
CA SER A 135 16.91 -3.31 6.85
C SER A 135 16.69 -4.80 6.56
N PRO A 136 17.68 -5.52 6.01
CA PRO A 136 17.64 -6.97 5.81
C PRO A 136 17.24 -7.75 7.08
#